data_AF-A0A085BJ54-F1
#
_entry.id   AF-A0A085BJ54-F1
#
_cell.length_a   1.000
_cell.length_b   1.000
_cell.length_c   1.000
_cell.angle_alpha   90.00
_cell.angle_beta   90.00
_cell.angle_gamma   90.00
#
_symmetry.space_group_name_H-M   'P 1'
#
loop_
_entity.id
_entity.type
_entity.pdbx_description
1 polymer ?
#
loop_
_entity_poly.entity_id
_entity_poly.type
_entity_poly.pdbx_seq_one_letter_code
_entity_poly.pdbx_strand_id
1 'polypeptide(L)'
;MRRIKKSSALKSKQMMNNNIFQFLDMTQLFILQYILKILNGLSALSFCAIDFNHDEDELMTTVLLMGAAFAFFALIIGVAVVIIVSTILFFLISGGLISASVLVGFQQRSASKGFKTFFILLCSLGTSVISVIFFWVLNSANDWWTVEVALFAGLLVGIFCGWLLGLLIFHAFRKVVLFLKKKFENRGNQKSIP
;
A
#
# COMPACT_ATOMS: atom_id res chain seq x y z
N MET A 1 2.20 -31.35 -31.54
CA MET A 1 2.52 -29.94 -31.16
C MET A 1 1.59 -29.28 -30.12
N ARG A 2 0.29 -29.64 -30.02
CA ARG A 2 -0.64 -29.01 -29.05
C ARG A 2 -0.34 -29.30 -27.55
N ARG A 3 0.33 -30.41 -27.20
CA ARG A 3 0.61 -30.79 -25.81
C ARG A 3 1.62 -29.88 -25.09
N ILE A 4 2.58 -29.29 -25.81
CA ILE A 4 3.63 -28.45 -25.21
C ILE A 4 3.10 -27.07 -24.78
N LYS A 5 2.12 -26.51 -25.51
CA LYS A 5 1.45 -25.25 -25.14
C LYS A 5 0.62 -25.35 -23.85
N LYS A 6 0.09 -26.54 -23.53
CA LYS A 6 -0.73 -26.74 -22.32
C LYS A 6 0.14 -26.78 -21.05
N SER A 7 1.35 -27.32 -21.15
CA SER A 7 2.32 -27.39 -20.04
C SER A 7 2.87 -26.01 -19.64
N SER A 8 3.15 -25.12 -20.62
CA SER A 8 3.63 -23.77 -20.32
C SER A 8 2.56 -22.87 -19.69
N ALA A 9 1.29 -23.04 -20.08
CA ALA A 9 0.17 -22.32 -19.46
C ALA A 9 -0.09 -22.76 -18.01
N LEU A 10 0.08 -24.06 -17.70
CA LEU A 10 -0.02 -24.55 -16.33
C LEU A 10 1.09 -24.00 -15.43
N LYS A 11 2.33 -23.98 -15.93
CA LYS A 11 3.49 -23.47 -15.18
C LYS A 11 3.38 -21.97 -14.89
N SER A 12 2.82 -21.20 -15.82
CA SER A 12 2.53 -19.77 -15.64
C SER A 12 1.45 -19.53 -14.57
N LYS A 13 0.38 -20.34 -14.54
CA LYS A 13 -0.64 -20.26 -13.48
C LYS A 13 -0.07 -20.61 -12.11
N GLN A 14 0.81 -21.61 -12.04
CA GLN A 14 1.48 -21.98 -10.79
C GLN A 14 2.41 -20.88 -10.27
N MET A 15 3.19 -20.22 -11.14
CA MET A 15 4.03 -19.09 -10.72
C MET A 15 3.21 -17.89 -10.24
N MET A 16 2.05 -17.62 -10.86
CA MET A 16 1.20 -16.52 -10.44
C MET A 16 0.56 -16.76 -9.07
N ASN A 17 0.21 -18.02 -8.75
CA ASN A 17 -0.38 -18.37 -7.46
C ASN A 17 0.63 -18.26 -6.30
N ASN A 18 1.89 -18.65 -6.51
CA ASN A 18 2.93 -18.53 -5.48
C ASN A 18 3.25 -17.07 -5.11
N ASN A 19 3.21 -16.16 -6.09
CA ASN A 19 3.49 -14.74 -5.82
C ASN A 19 2.35 -14.07 -5.04
N ILE A 20 1.09 -14.48 -5.28
CA ILE A 20 -0.06 -14.00 -4.50
C ILE A 20 0.05 -14.50 -3.06
N PHE A 21 0.44 -15.77 -2.87
CA PHE A 21 0.62 -16.35 -1.54
C PHE A 21 1.73 -15.65 -0.73
N GLN A 22 2.87 -15.33 -1.35
CA GLN A 22 3.93 -14.56 -0.69
C GLN A 22 3.53 -13.13 -0.33
N PHE A 23 2.67 -12.50 -1.15
CA PHE A 23 2.19 -11.15 -0.85
C PHE A 23 1.21 -11.14 0.32
N LEU A 24 0.34 -12.15 0.41
CA LEU A 24 -0.54 -12.34 1.56
C LEU A 24 0.25 -12.57 2.86
N ASP A 25 1.31 -13.38 2.80
CA ASP A 25 2.14 -13.71 3.98
C ASP A 25 2.89 -12.48 4.53
N MET A 26 3.43 -11.63 3.65
CA MET A 26 4.06 -10.36 4.04
C MET A 26 3.06 -9.38 4.69
N THR A 27 1.84 -9.27 4.17
CA THR A 27 0.81 -8.42 4.81
C THR A 27 0.36 -8.96 6.17
N GLN A 28 0.26 -10.27 6.33
CA GLN A 28 -0.06 -10.90 7.63
C GLN A 28 1.06 -10.67 8.64
N LEU A 29 2.33 -10.76 8.24
CA LEU A 29 3.48 -10.47 9.11
C LEU A 29 3.51 -9.02 9.59
N PHE A 30 3.17 -8.04 8.74
CA PHE A 30 3.06 -6.64 9.15
C PHE A 30 1.93 -6.40 10.16
N ILE A 31 0.76 -7.02 9.93
CA ILE A 31 -0.37 -6.94 10.86
C ILE A 31 0.00 -7.59 12.20
N LEU A 32 0.66 -8.75 12.18
CA LEU A 32 1.06 -9.47 13.40
C LEU A 32 2.11 -8.70 14.21
N GLN A 33 3.12 -8.12 13.54
CA GLN A 33 4.12 -7.24 14.17
C GLN A 33 3.48 -6.02 14.82
N TYR A 34 2.49 -5.41 14.16
CA TYR A 34 1.78 -4.25 14.69
C TYR A 34 0.92 -4.61 15.91
N ILE A 35 0.23 -5.76 15.87
CA ILE A 35 -0.53 -6.31 17.01
C ILE A 35 0.39 -6.61 18.19
N LEU A 36 1.57 -7.20 17.95
CA LEU A 36 2.54 -7.54 19.00
C LEU A 36 3.11 -6.29 19.68
N LYS A 37 3.30 -5.21 18.92
CA LYS A 37 3.72 -3.89 19.43
C LYS A 37 2.65 -3.25 20.32
N ILE A 38 1.38 -3.40 19.96
CA ILE A 38 0.23 -2.96 20.77
C ILE A 38 0.13 -3.80 22.05
N LEU A 39 0.29 -5.12 21.95
CA LEU A 39 0.22 -6.04 23.10
C LEU A 39 1.32 -5.76 24.13
N ASN A 40 2.54 -5.47 23.68
CA ASN A 40 3.65 -5.08 24.55
C ASN A 40 3.44 -3.70 25.21
N GLY A 41 2.68 -2.80 24.58
CA GLY A 41 2.23 -1.57 25.23
C GLY A 41 1.20 -1.81 26.33
N LEU A 42 0.38 -2.87 26.18
CA LEU A 42 -0.67 -3.26 27.14
C LEU A 42 -0.09 -3.80 28.45
N SER A 43 1.00 -4.58 28.39
CA SER A 43 1.63 -5.18 29.57
C SER A 43 2.36 -4.14 30.45
N ALA A 44 2.87 -3.06 29.85
CA ALA A 44 3.48 -1.95 30.59
C ALA A 44 2.46 -1.15 31.42
N LEU A 45 1.22 -1.04 30.93
CA LEU A 45 0.14 -0.35 31.66
C LEU A 45 -0.44 -1.20 32.80
N SER A 46 -0.48 -2.52 32.64
CA SER A 46 -1.01 -3.44 33.67
C SER A 46 -0.15 -3.49 34.94
N PHE A 47 1.14 -3.13 34.87
CA PHE A 47 2.04 -3.11 36.03
C PHE A 47 1.82 -1.91 36.95
N CYS A 48 1.18 -0.84 36.46
CA CYS A 48 0.95 0.39 37.22
C CYS A 48 -0.40 0.37 38.00
N ALA A 49 -1.24 -0.64 37.78
CA ALA A 49 -2.61 -0.70 38.31
C ALA A 49 -2.79 -1.62 39.54
N ILE A 50 -1.74 -2.30 40.03
CA ILE A 50 -1.90 -3.40 41.02
C ILE A 50 -1.69 -2.97 42.48
N ASP A 51 -1.24 -1.74 42.79
CA ASP A 51 -0.87 -1.38 44.16
C ASP A 51 -1.71 -0.24 44.78
N PHE A 52 -3.03 -0.41 44.84
CA PHE A 52 -3.92 0.51 45.57
C PHE A 52 -4.65 -0.22 46.69
N ASN A 53 -4.10 -0.11 47.90
CA ASN A 53 -4.76 -0.50 49.14
C ASN A 53 -4.79 0.68 50.14
N HIS A 54 -6.02 1.08 50.44
CA HIS A 54 -6.56 1.70 51.66
C HIS A 54 -6.27 3.17 52.07
N ASP A 55 -7.38 3.79 52.47
CA ASP A 55 -7.63 5.03 53.23
C ASP A 55 -7.63 6.40 52.50
N GLU A 56 -8.82 7.01 52.52
CA GLU A 56 -9.26 8.41 52.24
C GLU A 56 -8.81 9.13 50.95
N ASP A 57 -7.84 8.58 50.22
CA ASP A 57 -7.42 8.99 48.87
C ASP A 57 -8.31 8.39 47.75
N GLU A 58 -9.37 7.68 48.15
CA GLU A 58 -10.23 6.87 47.27
C GLU A 58 -10.95 7.70 46.21
N LEU A 59 -11.36 8.94 46.49
CA LEU A 59 -12.11 9.74 45.51
C LEU A 59 -11.20 10.25 44.39
N MET A 60 -10.00 10.74 44.72
CA MET A 60 -9.01 11.17 43.72
C MET A 60 -8.48 9.98 42.92
N THR A 61 -8.22 8.86 43.60
CA THR A 61 -7.77 7.63 42.96
C THR A 61 -8.85 7.03 42.04
N THR A 62 -10.12 7.04 42.46
CA THR A 62 -11.24 6.56 41.64
C THR A 62 -11.45 7.45 40.41
N VAL A 63 -11.34 8.78 40.54
CA VAL A 63 -11.42 9.70 39.38
C VAL A 63 -10.25 9.47 38.42
N LEU A 64 -9.04 9.26 38.93
CA LEU A 64 -7.85 9.00 38.12
C LEU A 64 -7.93 7.63 37.42
N LEU A 65 -8.43 6.60 38.11
CA LEU A 65 -8.67 5.26 37.54
C LEU A 65 -9.78 5.28 36.49
N MET A 66 -10.86 6.02 36.73
CA MET A 66 -11.95 6.23 35.75
C MET A 66 -11.44 6.99 34.52
N GLY A 67 -10.59 8.01 34.71
CA GLY A 67 -9.95 8.75 33.63
C GLY A 67 -8.99 7.90 32.81
N ALA A 68 -8.17 7.06 33.46
CA ALA A 68 -7.28 6.12 32.80
C ALA A 68 -8.05 5.04 32.02
N ALA A 69 -9.13 4.50 32.59
CA ALA A 69 -10.01 3.56 31.90
C ALA A 69 -10.68 4.21 30.68
N PHE A 70 -11.17 5.45 30.80
CA PHE A 70 -11.75 6.18 29.68
C PHE A 70 -10.73 6.45 28.57
N ALA A 71 -9.52 6.90 28.92
CA ALA A 71 -8.43 7.09 27.96
C ALA A 71 -8.05 5.77 27.25
N PHE A 72 -8.06 4.65 27.96
CA PHE A 72 -7.82 3.32 27.42
C PHE A 72 -8.89 2.89 26.42
N PHE A 73 -10.17 3.03 26.76
CA PHE A 73 -11.27 2.77 25.83
C PHE A 73 -11.23 3.70 24.61
N ALA A 74 -10.92 4.98 24.81
CA ALA A 74 -10.77 5.95 23.73
C ALA A 74 -9.61 5.57 22.79
N LEU A 75 -8.50 5.04 23.31
CA LEU A 75 -7.38 4.56 22.52
C LEU A 75 -7.78 3.35 21.68
N ILE A 76 -8.42 2.34 22.28
CA ILE A 76 -8.88 1.13 21.57
C ILE A 76 -9.84 1.52 20.43
N ILE A 77 -10.83 2.36 20.73
CA ILE A 77 -11.80 2.82 19.74
C ILE A 77 -11.10 3.64 18.65
N GLY A 78 -10.19 4.54 19.03
CA GLY A 78 -9.41 5.35 18.08
C GLY A 78 -8.61 4.49 17.12
N VAL A 79 -7.91 3.47 17.61
CA VAL A 79 -7.15 2.52 16.78
C VAL A 79 -8.09 1.73 15.87
N ALA A 80 -9.22 1.24 16.39
CA ALA A 80 -10.20 0.53 15.57
C ALA A 80 -10.73 1.40 14.42
N VAL A 81 -11.05 2.67 14.69
CA VAL A 81 -11.50 3.63 13.68
C VAL A 81 -10.42 3.87 12.62
N VAL A 82 -9.16 4.07 13.01
CA VAL A 82 -8.05 4.26 12.07
C VAL A 82 -7.87 3.06 11.14
N ILE A 83 -7.98 1.84 11.68
CA ILE A 83 -7.88 0.60 10.90
C ILE A 83 -9.02 0.49 9.89
N ILE A 84 -10.26 0.76 10.33
CA ILE A 84 -11.45 0.70 9.47
C ILE A 84 -11.34 1.74 8.35
N VAL A 85 -11.02 2.99 8.68
CA VAL A 85 -10.88 4.08 7.71
C VAL A 85 -9.78 3.79 6.70
N SER A 86 -8.62 3.31 7.16
CA SER A 86 -7.51 2.93 6.27
C SER A 86 -7.88 1.78 5.34
N THR A 87 -8.63 0.79 5.84
CA THR A 87 -9.11 -0.34 5.04
C THR A 87 -10.07 0.13 3.96
N ILE A 88 -11.04 0.99 4.30
CA ILE A 88 -11.99 1.57 3.34
C ILE A 88 -11.26 2.38 2.28
N LEU A 89 -10.31 3.24 2.68
CA LEU A 89 -9.46 4.00 1.75
C LEU A 89 -8.73 3.08 0.79
N PHE A 90 -8.14 1.98 1.27
CA PHE A 90 -7.45 1.03 0.42
C PHE A 90 -8.38 0.36 -0.60
N PHE A 91 -9.58 -0.07 -0.18
CA PHE A 91 -10.58 -0.63 -1.09
C PHE A 91 -11.10 0.41 -2.09
N LEU A 92 -11.26 1.67 -1.67
CA LEU A 92 -11.74 2.75 -2.53
C LEU A 92 -10.69 3.14 -3.58
N ILE A 93 -9.42 3.24 -3.17
CA ILE A 93 -8.29 3.52 -4.07
C ILE A 93 -8.14 2.38 -5.08
N SER A 94 -8.08 1.13 -4.60
CA SER A 94 -7.93 -0.04 -5.48
C SER A 94 -9.14 -0.23 -6.41
N GLY A 95 -10.35 -0.12 -5.88
CA GLY A 95 -11.59 -0.18 -6.66
C GLY A 95 -11.70 0.96 -7.68
N GLY A 96 -11.35 2.18 -7.30
CA GLY A 96 -11.32 3.35 -8.19
C GLY A 96 -10.29 3.19 -9.31
N LEU A 97 -9.08 2.71 -8.98
CA LEU A 97 -8.03 2.39 -9.95
C LEU A 97 -8.47 1.30 -10.93
N ILE A 98 -9.04 0.19 -10.43
CA ILE A 98 -9.55 -0.91 -11.26
C ILE A 98 -10.68 -0.41 -12.17
N SER A 99 -11.65 0.34 -11.62
CA SER A 99 -12.78 0.89 -12.36
C SER A 99 -12.32 1.83 -13.49
N ALA A 100 -11.42 2.79 -13.18
CA ALA A 100 -10.86 3.70 -14.17
C ALA A 100 -10.08 2.96 -15.28
N SER A 101 -9.32 1.92 -14.91
CA SER A 101 -8.57 1.09 -15.87
C SER A 101 -9.50 0.31 -16.81
N VAL A 102 -10.57 -0.29 -16.26
CA VAL A 102 -11.56 -1.05 -17.02
C VAL A 102 -12.35 -0.15 -17.96
N LEU A 103 -12.80 1.02 -17.47
CA LEU A 103 -13.55 1.99 -18.27
C LEU A 103 -12.74 2.48 -19.48
N VAL A 104 -11.48 2.87 -19.26
CA VAL A 104 -10.57 3.32 -20.34
C VAL A 104 -10.20 2.15 -21.26
N GLY A 105 -10.06 0.94 -20.71
CA GLY A 105 -9.83 -0.28 -21.49
C GLY A 105 -10.97 -0.63 -22.44
N PHE A 106 -12.21 -0.44 -21.99
CA PHE A 106 -13.42 -0.67 -22.78
C PHE A 106 -13.61 0.40 -23.87
N GLN A 107 -13.44 1.68 -23.52
CA GLN A 107 -13.65 2.80 -24.44
C GLN A 107 -12.64 2.81 -25.60
N GLN A 108 -11.39 2.38 -25.38
CA GLN A 108 -10.37 2.36 -26.43
C GLN A 108 -10.20 1.01 -27.13
N ARG A 109 -11.09 0.03 -26.88
CA ARG A 109 -11.05 -1.36 -27.40
C ARG A 109 -9.68 -2.04 -27.23
N SER A 110 -8.86 -1.60 -26.26
CA SER A 110 -7.50 -2.09 -26.09
C SER A 110 -7.11 -2.05 -24.61
N ALA A 111 -6.95 -3.24 -24.04
CA ALA A 111 -6.44 -3.43 -22.67
C ALA A 111 -5.08 -2.73 -22.43
N SER A 112 -4.27 -2.56 -23.49
CA SER A 112 -2.97 -1.91 -23.40
C SER A 112 -3.04 -0.44 -23.01
N LYS A 113 -4.15 0.25 -23.30
CA LYS A 113 -4.29 1.68 -23.01
C LYS A 113 -4.90 1.94 -21.63
N GLY A 114 -5.83 1.10 -21.17
CA GLY A 114 -6.31 1.12 -19.78
C GLY A 114 -5.20 0.83 -18.77
N PHE A 115 -4.33 -0.15 -19.07
CA PHE A 115 -3.17 -0.46 -18.22
C PHE A 115 -2.17 0.70 -18.12
N LYS A 116 -2.00 1.49 -19.20
CA LYS A 116 -1.16 2.71 -19.17
C LYS A 116 -1.66 3.69 -18.11
N THR A 117 -2.95 3.99 -18.14
CA THR A 117 -3.57 4.97 -17.24
C THR A 117 -3.56 4.47 -15.79
N PHE A 118 -3.85 3.19 -15.57
CA PHE A 118 -3.75 2.56 -14.25
C PHE A 118 -2.36 2.72 -13.63
N PHE A 119 -1.31 2.41 -14.40
CA PHE A 119 0.06 2.47 -13.91
C PHE A 119 0.49 3.90 -13.58
N ILE A 120 0.10 4.87 -14.42
CA ILE A 120 0.40 6.29 -14.18
C ILE A 120 -0.31 6.78 -12.91
N LEU A 121 -1.59 6.45 -12.72
CA LEU A 121 -2.33 6.81 -11.52
C LEU A 121 -1.74 6.18 -10.27
N LEU A 122 -1.36 4.90 -10.33
CA LEU A 122 -0.75 4.20 -9.20
C LEU A 122 0.61 4.80 -8.82
N CYS A 123 1.46 5.09 -9.81
CA CYS A 123 2.74 5.76 -9.59
C CYS A 123 2.54 7.18 -9.03
N SER A 124 1.57 7.94 -9.54
CA SER A 124 1.25 9.28 -9.05
C SER A 124 0.80 9.27 -7.59
N LEU A 125 -0.10 8.36 -7.22
CA LEU A 125 -0.57 8.25 -5.83
C LEU A 125 0.55 7.78 -4.90
N GLY A 126 1.30 6.74 -5.28
CA GLY A 126 2.38 6.20 -4.45
C GLY A 126 3.50 7.22 -4.19
N THR A 127 3.94 7.92 -5.24
CA THR A 127 4.97 8.96 -5.10
C THR A 127 4.48 10.20 -4.36
N SER A 128 3.19 10.55 -4.46
CA SER A 128 2.62 11.65 -3.68
C SER A 128 2.70 11.37 -2.18
N VAL A 129 2.33 10.17 -1.75
CA VAL A 129 2.42 9.77 -0.33
C VAL A 129 3.87 9.80 0.15
N ILE A 130 4.80 9.22 -0.61
CA ILE A 130 6.22 9.17 -0.26
C ILE A 130 6.81 10.60 -0.19
N SER A 131 6.47 11.45 -1.15
CA SER A 131 6.97 12.83 -1.23
C SER A 131 6.46 13.69 -0.07
N VAL A 132 5.18 13.56 0.31
CA VAL A 132 4.62 14.25 1.49
C VAL A 132 5.33 13.82 2.77
N ILE A 133 5.56 12.52 2.97
CA ILE A 133 6.30 12.01 4.13
C ILE A 133 7.73 12.57 4.14
N PHE A 134 8.40 12.57 2.99
CA PHE A 134 9.76 13.08 2.86
C PHE A 134 9.86 14.57 3.19
N PHE A 135 8.96 15.39 2.66
CA PHE A 135 8.90 16.83 2.97
C PHE A 135 8.54 17.11 4.42
N TRP A 136 7.67 16.30 5.03
CA TRP A 136 7.36 16.41 6.45
C TRP A 136 8.57 16.12 7.33
N VAL A 137 9.33 15.06 7.02
CA VAL A 137 10.58 14.72 7.72
C VAL A 137 11.63 15.82 7.55
N LEU A 138 11.81 16.34 6.33
CA LEU A 138 12.73 17.45 6.07
C LEU A 138 12.34 18.72 6.82
N ASN A 139 11.05 19.03 6.88
CA ASN A 139 10.58 20.20 7.62
C ASN A 139 10.83 20.04 9.12
N SER A 140 10.61 18.84 9.67
CA SER A 140 10.88 18.56 11.09
C SER A 140 12.37 18.64 11.45
N ALA A 141 13.28 18.46 10.49
CA ALA A 141 14.72 18.51 10.74
C ALA A 141 15.31 19.92 10.67
N ASN A 142 14.76 20.78 9.79
CA ASN A 142 15.38 22.06 9.46
C ASN A 142 14.49 23.28 9.71
N ASP A 143 13.21 23.11 10.08
CA ASP A 143 12.20 24.17 10.27
C ASP A 143 12.20 25.22 9.14
N TRP A 144 12.45 24.77 7.91
CA TRP A 144 12.62 25.69 6.78
C TRP A 144 11.35 26.46 6.46
N TRP A 145 10.17 25.83 6.53
CA TRP A 145 8.88 26.45 6.22
C TRP A 145 7.77 26.05 7.20
N THR A 146 6.66 26.78 7.13
CA THR A 146 5.39 26.39 7.77
C THR A 146 4.92 25.03 7.26
N VAL A 147 4.42 24.18 8.15
CA VAL A 147 4.00 22.80 7.86
C VAL A 147 3.03 22.71 6.67
N GLU A 148 2.10 23.66 6.54
CA GLU A 148 1.14 23.72 5.44
C GLU A 148 1.82 23.84 4.06
N VAL A 149 2.83 24.70 3.96
CA VAL A 149 3.58 24.93 2.72
C VAL A 149 4.43 23.71 2.38
N ALA A 150 5.04 23.06 3.38
CA ALA A 150 5.81 21.83 3.18
C ALA A 150 4.94 20.68 2.66
N LEU A 151 3.74 20.51 3.22
CA LEU A 151 2.78 19.50 2.75
C LEU A 151 2.31 19.78 1.32
N PHE A 152 1.99 21.03 1.00
CA PHE A 152 1.53 21.41 -0.34
C PHE A 152 2.64 21.24 -1.40
N ALA A 153 3.88 21.63 -1.07
CA ALA A 153 5.05 21.44 -1.91
C ALA A 153 5.33 19.94 -2.14
N GLY A 154 5.28 19.13 -1.08
CA GLY A 154 5.45 17.68 -1.17
C GLY A 154 4.41 17.03 -2.09
N LEU A 155 3.16 17.50 -2.05
CA LEU A 155 2.08 16.98 -2.88
C LEU A 155 2.26 17.35 -4.36
N LEU A 156 2.61 18.60 -4.66
CA LEU A 156 2.89 19.05 -6.03
C LEU A 156 4.09 18.32 -6.64
N VAL A 157 5.20 18.22 -5.90
CA VAL A 157 6.42 17.52 -6.34
C VAL A 157 6.12 16.03 -6.51
N GLY A 158 5.33 15.45 -5.60
CA GLY A 158 4.93 14.05 -5.65
C GLY A 158 4.11 13.71 -6.89
N ILE A 159 3.08 14.50 -7.21
CA ILE A 159 2.28 14.32 -8.44
C ILE A 159 3.16 14.44 -9.68
N PHE A 160 4.00 15.48 -9.74
CA PHE A 160 4.85 15.73 -10.92
C PHE A 160 5.85 14.59 -11.14
N CYS A 161 6.55 14.18 -10.07
CA CYS A 161 7.52 13.09 -10.11
C CYS A 161 6.84 11.76 -10.44
N GLY A 162 5.68 11.49 -9.85
CA GLY A 162 4.88 10.29 -10.11
C GLY A 162 4.37 10.17 -11.52
N TRP A 163 3.93 11.28 -12.10
CA TRP A 163 3.52 11.33 -13.50
C TRP A 163 4.70 11.03 -14.44
N LEU A 164 5.86 11.64 -14.19
CA LEU A 164 7.09 11.41 -14.97
C LEU A 164 7.55 9.95 -14.86
N LEU A 165 7.59 9.42 -13.64
CA LEU A 165 8.01 8.04 -13.36
C LEU A 165 7.04 7.03 -14.00
N GLY A 166 5.73 7.27 -13.92
CA GLY A 166 4.71 6.44 -14.56
C GLY A 166 4.87 6.39 -16.09
N LEU A 167 5.19 7.51 -16.72
CA LEU A 167 5.49 7.56 -18.16
C LEU A 167 6.75 6.76 -18.51
N LEU A 168 7.80 6.89 -17.71
CA LEU A 168 9.08 6.23 -17.94
C LEU A 168 8.96 4.71 -17.80
N ILE A 169 8.28 4.23 -16.75
CA ILE A 169 8.00 2.81 -16.55
C ILE A 169 7.14 2.25 -17.67
N PHE A 170 6.11 2.98 -18.12
CA PHE A 170 5.30 2.53 -19.24
C PHE A 170 6.13 2.38 -20.53
N HIS A 171 7.04 3.31 -20.78
CA HIS A 171 7.96 3.23 -21.92
C HIS A 171 8.88 2.01 -21.82
N ALA A 172 9.44 1.74 -20.63
CA ALA A 172 10.26 0.56 -20.38
C ALA A 172 9.47 -0.74 -20.59
N PHE A 173 8.24 -0.82 -20.06
CA PHE A 173 7.36 -1.97 -20.23
C PHE A 173 7.07 -2.25 -21.71
N ARG A 174 6.79 -1.20 -22.49
CA ARG A 174 6.56 -1.34 -23.94
C ARG A 174 7.78 -1.94 -24.65
N LYS A 175 9.00 -1.51 -24.30
CA LYS A 175 10.23 -2.09 -24.86
C LYS A 175 10.37 -3.57 -24.50
N VAL A 176 10.12 -3.94 -23.25
CA VAL A 176 10.18 -5.33 -22.80
C VAL A 176 9.18 -6.22 -23.56
N VAL A 177 7.94 -5.75 -23.72
CA VAL A 177 6.89 -6.49 -24.46
C VAL A 177 7.26 -6.65 -25.93
N LEU A 178 7.80 -5.61 -26.58
CA LEU A 178 8.27 -5.70 -27.96
C LEU A 178 9.47 -6.64 -28.11
N PHE A 179 10.39 -6.62 -27.15
CA PHE A 179 11.53 -7.54 -27.12
C PHE A 179 11.08 -9.00 -26.98
N LEU A 180 10.12 -9.27 -26.09
CA LEU A 180 9.50 -10.58 -25.96
C LEU A 180 8.82 -11.01 -27.26
N LYS A 181 8.01 -10.13 -27.87
CA LYS A 181 7.34 -10.41 -29.15
C LYS A 181 8.35 -10.82 -30.23
N LYS A 182 9.41 -10.01 -30.42
CA LYS A 182 10.47 -10.29 -31.40
C LYS A 182 11.18 -11.61 -31.13
N LYS A 183 11.44 -11.93 -29.86
CA LYS A 183 12.08 -13.20 -29.45
C LYS A 183 11.20 -14.41 -29.72
N PHE A 184 9.88 -14.30 -29.55
CA PHE A 184 8.94 -15.39 -29.84
C PHE A 184 8.74 -15.58 -31.35
N GLU A 185 8.67 -14.50 -32.11
CA GLU A 185 8.50 -14.52 -33.57
C GLU A 185 9.73 -15.15 -34.27
N ASN A 186 10.95 -14.79 -33.86
CA ASN A 186 12.18 -15.41 -34.36
C ASN A 186 12.26 -16.92 -34.08
N ARG A 187 11.74 -17.38 -32.93
CA ARG A 187 11.65 -18.83 -32.62
C ARG A 187 10.56 -19.56 -33.40
N GLY A 188 9.55 -18.82 -33.87
CA GLY A 188 8.53 -19.34 -34.79
C GLY A 188 9.09 -19.60 -36.19
N ASN A 189 9.79 -18.60 -36.75
CA ASN A 189 10.35 -18.68 -38.10
C ASN A 189 11.49 -19.70 -38.26
N GLN A 190 12.25 -20.00 -37.19
CA GLN A 190 13.26 -21.07 -37.24
C GLN A 190 12.68 -22.50 -37.35
N LYS A 191 11.39 -22.70 -37.06
CA LYS A 191 10.72 -24.01 -37.21
C LYS A 191 10.07 -24.24 -38.56
N SER A 192 10.05 -23.23 -39.43
CA SER A 192 9.42 -23.27 -40.76
C SER A 192 10.42 -23.36 -41.91
N ILE A 193 11.71 -23.54 -41.62
CA ILE A 193 12.73 -23.89 -42.62
C ILE A 193 12.85 -25.42 -42.54
N PRO A 194 12.34 -26.16 -43.55
CA PRO A 194 12.44 -27.62 -43.60
C PRO A 194 13.88 -28.10 -43.78
#